data_AF-A0A0F9GJA3-F1
#
_entry.id   AF-A0A0F9GJA3-F1
#
_cell.length_a   1.000
_cell.length_b   1.000
_cell.length_c   1.000
_cell.angle_alpha   90.00
_cell.angle_beta   90.00
_cell.angle_gamma   90.00
#
_symmetry.space_group_name_H-M   'P 1'
#
loop_
_entity.id
_entity.type
_entity.pdbx_description
1 polymer ?
#
loop_
_entity_poly.entity_id
_entity_poly.type
_entity_poly.pdbx_seq_one_letter_code
_entity_poly.pdbx_strand_id
1 'polypeptide(L)'
;SWISKYAYIGVTSFGLNLIADGMNEKGLSLGTLWFPGATYPKIPKDKPDETIAIEDLGNWILGSFKNLDEVKVGLESIYIWFHEIRALKEVPPIHFALHDSSGKSMVIEFLDGKMYIVDNVVGVLTNTPKFEWQVTNLSNYINLTAVNKKITHFDGTVIDPTGEGSGLLGIPGDWTPPSRFVKIALLKDFVKKTKSIRENINLAFHLLNTVDIPYGAIRSADGNFFDHTQWVVVKDLSNRTLSYRTYKNLNIHTINLEKEIPMLKGKRKKIKMIGAD
;
A
#
# COMPACT_ATOMS: atom_id res chain seq x y z
N SER A 1 -16.73 -13.63 -16.64
CA SER A 1 -16.93 -13.64 -15.17
C SER A 1 -16.07 -14.74 -14.56
N TRP A 2 -15.75 -14.69 -13.26
CA TRP A 2 -15.00 -15.75 -12.58
C TRP A 2 -15.74 -16.20 -11.31
N ILE A 3 -15.37 -17.38 -10.81
CA ILE A 3 -15.82 -17.90 -9.51
C ILE A 3 -14.66 -17.78 -8.53
N SER A 4 -14.85 -17.03 -7.44
CA SER A 4 -13.84 -16.92 -6.39
C SER A 4 -13.61 -18.28 -5.72
N LYS A 5 -12.35 -18.71 -5.70
CA LYS A 5 -11.87 -19.92 -5.02
C LYS A 5 -11.60 -19.67 -3.53
N TYR A 6 -11.27 -18.42 -3.20
CA TYR A 6 -10.91 -17.99 -1.85
C TYR A 6 -11.81 -16.87 -1.36
N ALA A 7 -12.19 -16.94 -0.10
CA ALA A 7 -12.80 -15.81 0.59
C ALA A 7 -11.78 -14.69 0.79
N TYR A 8 -12.23 -13.45 0.67
CA TYR A 8 -11.40 -12.28 0.88
C TYR A 8 -12.19 -11.13 1.51
N ILE A 9 -11.46 -10.24 2.16
CA ILE A 9 -11.94 -8.98 2.67
C ILE A 9 -11.19 -7.84 1.99
N GLY A 10 -11.89 -6.76 1.70
CA GLY A 10 -11.24 -5.54 1.23
C GLY A 10 -12.05 -4.28 1.51
N VAL A 11 -11.31 -3.18 1.58
CA VAL A 11 -11.80 -1.81 1.59
C VAL A 11 -12.04 -1.40 0.16
N THR A 12 -13.26 -0.93 -0.12
CA THR A 12 -13.65 -0.39 -1.43
C THR A 12 -13.83 1.11 -1.33
N SER A 13 -13.49 1.86 -2.39
CA SER A 13 -13.64 3.32 -2.43
C SER A 13 -14.51 3.77 -3.61
N PHE A 14 -14.93 5.04 -3.61
CA PHE A 14 -15.69 5.70 -4.69
C PHE A 14 -17.04 5.06 -5.03
N GLY A 15 -17.60 4.26 -4.11
CA GLY A 15 -18.80 3.46 -4.37
C GLY A 15 -18.59 2.35 -5.41
N LEU A 16 -17.35 2.10 -5.80
CA LEU A 16 -16.96 1.08 -6.76
C LEU A 16 -16.69 -0.25 -6.05
N ASN A 17 -16.66 -1.35 -6.80
CA ASN A 17 -16.18 -2.62 -6.29
C ASN A 17 -14.64 -2.76 -6.36
N LEU A 18 -13.93 -1.68 -6.71
CA LEU A 18 -12.47 -1.63 -6.73
C LEU A 18 -11.92 -1.78 -5.31
N ILE A 19 -11.01 -2.74 -5.13
CA ILE A 19 -10.33 -3.00 -3.87
C ILE A 19 -9.17 -2.00 -3.70
N ALA A 20 -9.32 -1.07 -2.78
CA ALA A 20 -8.25 -0.15 -2.37
C ALA A 20 -7.20 -0.89 -1.52
N ASP A 21 -7.67 -1.69 -0.56
CA ASP A 21 -6.84 -2.57 0.26
C ASP A 21 -7.57 -3.86 0.53
N GLY A 22 -6.90 -5.01 0.49
CA GLY A 22 -7.54 -6.26 0.84
C GLY A 22 -6.57 -7.39 1.15
N MET A 23 -7.14 -8.48 1.64
CA MET A 23 -6.44 -9.74 1.84
C MET A 23 -7.40 -10.93 1.73
N ASN A 24 -6.87 -12.11 1.40
CA ASN A 24 -7.65 -13.33 1.33
C ASN A 24 -7.32 -14.34 2.44
N GLU A 25 -8.14 -15.38 2.54
CA GLU A 25 -8.00 -16.47 3.52
C GLU A 25 -6.68 -17.26 3.39
N LYS A 26 -5.97 -17.15 2.26
CA LYS A 26 -4.65 -17.78 2.07
C LYS A 26 -3.50 -16.88 2.48
N GLY A 27 -3.78 -15.64 2.86
CA GLY A 27 -2.77 -14.70 3.35
C GLY A 27 -2.07 -13.97 2.20
N LEU A 28 -2.73 -13.86 1.04
CA LEU A 28 -2.36 -12.91 -0.01
C LEU A 28 -2.95 -11.54 0.33
N SER A 29 -2.15 -10.50 0.18
CA SER A 29 -2.47 -9.10 0.43
C SER A 29 -2.36 -8.31 -0.85
N LEU A 30 -3.24 -7.33 -1.03
CA LEU A 30 -3.20 -6.36 -2.13
C LEU A 30 -3.49 -4.96 -1.58
N GLY A 31 -2.75 -3.98 -2.07
CA GLY A 31 -3.03 -2.56 -1.94
C GLY A 31 -2.97 -1.92 -3.32
N THR A 32 -3.96 -1.10 -3.63
CA THR A 32 -4.08 -0.34 -4.88
C THR A 32 -3.77 1.12 -4.56
N LEU A 33 -2.71 1.65 -5.17
CA LEU A 33 -2.24 3.00 -4.90
C LEU A 33 -2.24 3.83 -6.18
N TRP A 34 -2.36 5.15 -6.02
CA TRP A 34 -2.28 6.09 -7.13
C TRP A 34 -0.91 6.08 -7.80
N PHE A 35 -0.88 6.16 -9.13
CA PHE A 35 0.32 6.19 -9.95
C PHE A 35 0.12 7.11 -11.18
N PRO A 36 0.11 8.44 -10.98
CA PRO A 36 -0.06 9.39 -12.07
C PRO A 36 0.96 9.17 -13.21
N GLY A 37 0.50 9.23 -14.46
CA GLY A 37 1.37 8.95 -15.62
C GLY A 37 1.48 7.47 -15.99
N ALA A 38 0.70 6.59 -15.35
CA ALA A 38 0.52 5.22 -15.80
C ALA A 38 0.10 5.17 -17.28
N THR A 39 0.65 4.22 -18.03
CA THR A 39 0.25 3.96 -19.42
C THR A 39 0.04 2.47 -19.63
N TYR A 40 -0.96 2.13 -20.45
CA TYR A 40 -1.54 0.79 -20.39
C TYR A 40 -1.38 0.01 -21.71
N PRO A 41 -1.28 -1.33 -21.62
CA PRO A 41 -1.34 -2.19 -22.80
C PRO A 41 -2.62 -1.97 -23.60
N LYS A 42 -2.49 -2.02 -24.93
CA LYS A 42 -3.65 -2.12 -25.82
C LYS A 42 -4.26 -3.52 -25.68
N ILE A 43 -5.57 -3.59 -25.55
CA ILE A 43 -6.29 -4.87 -25.52
C ILE A 43 -6.60 -5.37 -26.94
N PRO A 44 -6.47 -6.69 -27.20
CA PRO A 44 -7.02 -7.31 -28.40
C PRO A 44 -8.55 -7.18 -28.41
N LYS A 45 -9.14 -6.89 -29.57
CA LYS A 45 -10.61 -6.73 -29.70
C LYS A 45 -11.37 -8.06 -29.70
N ASP A 46 -10.66 -9.16 -29.89
CA ASP A 46 -11.15 -10.51 -30.15
C ASP A 46 -11.05 -11.46 -28.95
N LYS A 47 -10.65 -10.96 -27.77
CA LYS A 47 -10.44 -11.78 -26.57
C LYS A 47 -11.23 -11.32 -25.33
N PRO A 48 -12.55 -11.13 -25.42
CA PRO A 48 -13.36 -10.69 -24.28
C PRO A 48 -13.35 -11.68 -23.10
N ASP A 49 -13.23 -12.98 -23.37
CA ASP A 49 -13.26 -14.03 -22.33
C ASP A 49 -11.95 -14.16 -21.55
N GLU A 50 -10.86 -13.60 -22.06
CA GLU A 50 -9.54 -13.54 -21.40
C GLU A 50 -9.27 -12.18 -20.75
N THR A 51 -10.28 -11.30 -20.67
CA THR A 51 -10.12 -9.90 -20.26
C THR A 51 -10.76 -9.61 -18.90
N ILE A 52 -10.05 -8.87 -18.05
CA ILE A 52 -10.52 -8.39 -16.75
C ILE A 52 -10.48 -6.86 -16.71
N ALA A 53 -11.56 -6.22 -16.29
CA ALA A 53 -11.60 -4.78 -16.08
C ALA A 53 -10.68 -4.38 -14.92
N ILE A 54 -10.03 -3.22 -15.01
CA ILE A 54 -9.05 -2.77 -14.03
C ILE A 54 -9.63 -2.67 -12.60
N GLU A 55 -10.90 -2.28 -12.45
CA GLU A 55 -11.61 -2.25 -11.15
C GLU A 55 -11.89 -3.64 -10.57
N ASP A 56 -11.91 -4.68 -11.40
CA ASP A 56 -12.12 -6.07 -10.97
C ASP A 56 -10.82 -6.80 -10.69
N LEU A 57 -9.68 -6.29 -11.15
CA LEU A 57 -8.38 -6.96 -11.04
C LEU A 57 -8.04 -7.35 -9.60
N GLY A 58 -8.23 -6.44 -8.64
CA GLY A 58 -7.98 -6.73 -7.22
C GLY A 58 -8.90 -7.81 -6.66
N ASN A 59 -10.17 -7.84 -7.08
CA ASN A 59 -11.12 -8.89 -6.68
C ASN A 59 -10.72 -10.25 -7.27
N TRP A 60 -10.34 -10.27 -8.54
CA TRP A 60 -9.90 -11.48 -9.21
C TRP A 60 -8.61 -12.03 -8.58
N ILE A 61 -7.63 -11.17 -8.30
CA ILE A 61 -6.37 -11.57 -7.63
C ILE A 61 -6.67 -12.22 -6.28
N LEU A 62 -7.41 -11.51 -5.40
CA LEU A 62 -7.70 -11.99 -4.05
C LEU A 62 -8.61 -13.22 -4.05
N GLY A 63 -9.52 -13.32 -5.01
CA GLY A 63 -10.45 -14.45 -5.14
C GLY A 63 -9.84 -15.70 -5.79
N SER A 64 -8.75 -15.57 -6.54
CA SER A 64 -8.25 -16.66 -7.41
C SER A 64 -6.95 -17.29 -6.98
N PHE A 65 -6.07 -16.57 -6.26
CA PHE A 65 -4.69 -16.99 -6.01
C PHE A 65 -4.36 -17.08 -4.53
N LYS A 66 -3.50 -18.04 -4.16
CA LYS A 66 -3.09 -18.23 -2.76
C LYS A 66 -1.82 -17.46 -2.37
N ASN A 67 -0.95 -17.16 -3.33
CA ASN A 67 0.37 -16.54 -3.11
C ASN A 67 0.85 -15.80 -4.36
N LEU A 68 1.99 -15.09 -4.26
CA LEU A 68 2.50 -14.26 -5.36
C LEU A 68 3.00 -15.05 -6.57
N ASP A 69 3.45 -16.29 -6.38
CA ASP A 69 3.88 -17.14 -7.50
C ASP A 69 2.69 -17.47 -8.42
N GLU A 70 1.52 -17.77 -7.85
CA GLU A 70 0.29 -17.98 -8.62
C GLU A 70 -0.23 -16.69 -9.27
N VAL A 71 -0.10 -15.55 -8.59
CA VAL A 71 -0.48 -14.23 -9.16
C VAL A 71 0.33 -13.95 -10.42
N LYS A 72 1.65 -14.17 -10.38
CA LYS A 72 2.54 -13.92 -11.52
C LYS A 72 2.12 -14.73 -12.75
N VAL A 73 1.91 -16.03 -12.58
CA VAL A 73 1.44 -16.93 -13.66
C VAL A 73 0.05 -16.53 -14.16
N GLY A 74 -0.86 -16.18 -13.24
CA GLY A 74 -2.21 -15.78 -13.61
C GLY A 74 -2.26 -14.50 -14.44
N LEU A 75 -1.45 -13.49 -14.09
CA LEU A 75 -1.39 -12.22 -14.81
C LEU A 75 -0.87 -12.38 -16.25
N GLU A 76 -0.05 -13.39 -16.51
CA GLU A 76 0.42 -13.73 -17.87
C GLU A 76 -0.70 -14.33 -18.74
N SER A 77 -1.76 -14.87 -18.14
CA SER A 77 -2.85 -15.55 -18.86
C SER A 77 -4.07 -14.68 -19.14
N ILE A 78 -4.02 -13.38 -18.85
CA ILE A 78 -5.15 -12.46 -19.02
C ILE A 78 -4.74 -11.15 -19.71
N TYR A 79 -5.73 -10.46 -20.26
CA TYR A 79 -5.64 -9.05 -20.61
C TYR A 79 -6.35 -8.20 -19.56
N ILE A 80 -5.87 -6.98 -19.35
CA ILE A 80 -6.50 -6.03 -18.45
C ILE A 80 -7.10 -4.91 -19.29
N TRP A 81 -8.41 -4.72 -19.18
CA TRP A 81 -9.12 -3.64 -19.83
C TRP A 81 -9.07 -2.38 -18.98
N PHE A 82 -8.32 -1.41 -19.48
CA PHE A 82 -8.23 -0.07 -18.92
C PHE A 82 -9.22 0.84 -19.64
N HIS A 83 -10.17 1.37 -18.89
CA HIS A 83 -11.18 2.28 -19.42
C HIS A 83 -11.47 3.40 -18.42
N GLU A 84 -12.11 4.44 -18.93
CA GLU A 84 -12.59 5.52 -18.09
C GLU A 84 -13.62 4.99 -17.09
N ILE A 85 -13.39 5.24 -15.81
CA ILE A 85 -14.36 4.93 -14.76
C ILE A 85 -15.17 6.19 -14.51
N ARG A 86 -16.48 6.14 -14.76
CA ARG A 86 -17.39 7.31 -14.65
C ARG A 86 -17.29 8.06 -13.32
N ALA A 87 -17.10 7.34 -12.21
CA ALA A 87 -16.95 7.95 -10.89
C ALA A 87 -15.66 8.75 -10.73
N LEU A 88 -14.62 8.42 -11.50
CA LEU A 88 -13.30 9.08 -11.51
C LEU A 88 -13.14 10.07 -12.67
N LYS A 89 -13.93 9.91 -13.75
CA LYS A 89 -13.83 10.69 -15.00
C LYS A 89 -12.46 10.57 -15.69
N GLU A 90 -11.74 9.49 -15.40
CA GLU A 90 -10.47 9.15 -16.01
C GLU A 90 -10.26 7.63 -15.98
N VAL A 91 -9.26 7.16 -16.73
CA VAL A 91 -8.72 5.81 -16.53
C VAL A 91 -7.90 5.85 -15.24
N PRO A 92 -8.20 5.04 -14.21
CA PRO A 92 -7.55 5.14 -12.91
C PRO A 92 -6.03 4.90 -12.99
N PRO A 93 -5.19 5.92 -12.75
CA PRO A 93 -3.74 5.80 -12.72
C PRO A 93 -3.34 5.08 -11.44
N ILE A 94 -3.20 3.75 -11.52
CA ILE A 94 -2.96 2.91 -10.36
C ILE A 94 -1.81 1.94 -10.59
N HIS A 95 -1.16 1.59 -9.49
CA HIS A 95 -0.22 0.48 -9.37
C HIS A 95 -0.56 -0.34 -8.12
N PHE A 96 0.01 -1.54 -8.00
CA PHE A 96 -0.36 -2.46 -6.94
C PHE A 96 0.85 -2.84 -6.09
N ALA A 97 0.68 -2.84 -4.77
CA ALA A 97 1.57 -3.50 -3.82
C ALA A 97 0.93 -4.82 -3.40
N LEU A 98 1.66 -5.93 -3.53
CA LEU A 98 1.20 -7.24 -3.09
C LEU A 98 2.21 -7.86 -2.13
N HIS A 99 1.68 -8.61 -1.17
CA HIS A 99 2.46 -9.36 -0.20
C HIS A 99 1.80 -10.72 0.04
N ASP A 100 2.56 -11.75 0.40
CA ASP A 100 1.97 -13.01 0.87
C ASP A 100 2.52 -13.44 2.24
N SER A 101 1.90 -14.48 2.81
CA SER A 101 2.23 -15.00 4.13
C SER A 101 3.62 -15.64 4.22
N SER A 102 4.32 -15.87 3.09
CA SER A 102 5.72 -16.30 3.08
C SER A 102 6.71 -15.15 3.29
N GLY A 103 6.23 -13.90 3.24
CA GLY A 103 7.05 -12.69 3.33
C GLY A 103 7.51 -12.15 1.99
N LYS A 104 7.16 -12.79 0.87
CA LYS A 104 7.39 -12.24 -0.47
C LYS A 104 6.57 -10.98 -0.68
N SER A 105 7.12 -10.05 -1.46
CA SER A 105 6.50 -8.78 -1.80
C SER A 105 6.70 -8.50 -3.29
N MET A 106 5.70 -7.91 -3.94
CA MET A 106 5.67 -7.66 -5.39
C MET A 106 5.02 -6.30 -5.67
N VAL A 107 5.46 -5.65 -6.73
CA VAL A 107 4.86 -4.43 -7.29
C VAL A 107 4.41 -4.71 -8.72
N ILE A 108 3.21 -4.22 -9.07
CA ILE A 108 2.71 -4.23 -10.45
C ILE A 108 2.54 -2.79 -10.90
N GLU A 109 3.31 -2.36 -11.90
CA GLU A 109 3.27 -1.02 -12.49
C GLU A 109 2.89 -1.09 -13.98
N PHE A 110 2.24 -0.04 -14.49
CA PHE A 110 1.87 0.09 -15.90
C PHE A 110 2.60 1.28 -16.51
N LEU A 111 3.58 1.00 -17.36
CA LEU A 111 4.52 1.95 -17.92
C LEU A 111 4.76 1.61 -19.39
N ASP A 112 5.05 2.61 -20.22
CA ASP A 112 5.34 2.44 -21.66
C ASP A 112 4.36 1.51 -22.41
N GLY A 113 3.09 1.50 -22.02
CA GLY A 113 2.05 0.62 -22.56
C GLY A 113 2.24 -0.87 -22.23
N LYS A 114 2.92 -1.19 -21.13
CA LYS A 114 3.24 -2.55 -20.68
C LYS A 114 2.94 -2.73 -19.20
N MET A 115 2.70 -3.97 -18.79
CA MET A 115 2.62 -4.37 -17.38
C MET A 115 3.99 -4.85 -16.92
N TYR A 116 4.51 -4.23 -15.85
CA TYR A 116 5.75 -4.61 -15.20
C TYR A 116 5.43 -5.25 -13.86
N ILE A 117 5.92 -6.48 -13.65
CA ILE A 117 5.81 -7.21 -12.38
C ILE A 117 7.22 -7.30 -11.80
N VAL A 118 7.44 -6.66 -10.65
CA VAL A 118 8.77 -6.52 -10.05
C VAL A 118 8.75 -7.03 -8.61
N ASP A 119 9.80 -7.73 -8.21
CA ASP A 119 9.99 -8.14 -6.81
C ASP A 119 10.22 -6.89 -5.94
N ASN A 120 9.40 -6.72 -4.90
CA ASN A 120 9.53 -5.58 -3.99
C ASN A 120 10.54 -5.89 -2.89
N VAL A 121 11.82 -5.64 -3.20
CA VAL A 121 12.95 -5.92 -2.29
C VAL A 121 12.95 -5.08 -1.02
N VAL A 122 12.23 -3.96 -1.01
CA VAL A 122 12.12 -3.06 0.15
C VAL A 122 10.88 -3.36 0.97
N GLY A 123 9.85 -3.97 0.40
CA GLY A 123 8.53 -4.18 1.02
C GLY A 123 7.82 -2.86 1.36
N VAL A 124 7.98 -1.83 0.53
CA VAL A 124 7.34 -0.51 0.65
C VAL A 124 6.91 -0.07 -0.75
N LEU A 125 5.78 0.62 -0.87
CA LEU A 125 5.35 1.28 -2.10
C LEU A 125 4.61 2.57 -1.75
N THR A 126 4.76 3.62 -2.56
CA THR A 126 3.99 4.86 -2.44
C THR A 126 3.29 5.18 -3.75
N ASN A 127 3.80 6.13 -4.52
CA ASN A 127 3.25 6.55 -5.82
C ASN A 127 4.44 6.76 -6.76
N THR A 128 4.33 7.70 -7.70
CA THR A 128 5.40 8.06 -8.64
C THR A 128 6.65 8.62 -7.95
N PRO A 129 7.85 8.47 -8.55
CA PRO A 129 8.16 7.74 -9.80
C PRO A 129 8.09 6.21 -9.65
N LYS A 130 8.41 5.48 -10.73
CA LYS A 130 8.44 4.01 -10.74
C LYS A 130 9.26 3.41 -9.58
N PHE A 131 8.90 2.20 -9.15
CA PHE A 131 9.46 1.54 -7.98
C PHE A 131 10.99 1.42 -8.04
N GLU A 132 11.56 1.04 -9.19
CA GLU A 132 13.03 0.94 -9.35
C GLU A 132 13.76 2.26 -9.06
N TRP A 133 13.16 3.38 -9.43
CA TRP A 133 13.71 4.70 -9.13
C TRP A 133 13.62 4.98 -7.63
N GLN A 134 12.50 4.63 -6.98
CA GLN A 134 12.35 4.79 -5.53
C GLN A 134 13.42 3.99 -4.77
N VAL A 135 13.72 2.76 -5.21
CA VAL A 135 14.81 1.95 -4.66
C VAL A 135 16.17 2.63 -4.87
N THR A 136 16.44 3.12 -6.09
CA THR A 136 17.67 3.85 -6.40
C THR A 136 17.81 5.12 -5.54
N ASN A 137 16.71 5.81 -5.27
CA ASN A 137 16.70 7.01 -4.45
C ASN A 137 17.15 6.76 -3.01
N LEU A 138 17.00 5.55 -2.48
CA LEU A 138 17.52 5.19 -1.15
C LEU A 138 19.04 5.34 -1.04
N SER A 139 19.78 5.26 -2.15
CA SER A 139 21.23 5.49 -2.18
C SER A 139 21.63 6.88 -1.68
N ASN A 140 20.74 7.87 -1.77
CA ASN A 140 20.99 9.23 -1.26
C ASN A 140 20.92 9.33 0.28
N TYR A 141 20.47 8.28 0.96
CA TYR A 141 20.17 8.30 2.40
C TYR A 141 20.93 7.23 3.20
N ILE A 142 21.91 6.57 2.58
CA ILE A 142 22.68 5.46 3.19
C ILE A 142 23.49 5.87 4.43
N ASN A 143 23.72 7.17 4.62
CA ASN A 143 24.42 7.74 5.76
C ASN A 143 23.51 7.89 7.00
N LEU A 144 22.18 7.80 6.83
CA LEU A 144 21.23 7.92 7.93
C LEU A 144 21.21 6.65 8.78
N THR A 145 21.01 6.81 10.07
CA THR A 145 21.02 5.71 11.04
C THR A 145 20.08 5.97 12.21
N ALA A 146 19.66 4.92 12.90
CA ALA A 146 18.91 5.01 14.15
C ALA A 146 19.74 5.53 15.34
N VAL A 147 21.08 5.64 15.19
CA VAL A 147 22.00 5.92 16.28
C VAL A 147 22.36 7.40 16.35
N ASN A 148 22.22 8.01 17.53
CA ASN A 148 22.62 9.39 17.75
C ASN A 148 24.12 9.61 17.57
N LYS A 149 24.46 10.80 17.09
CA LYS A 149 25.82 11.32 17.15
C LYS A 149 26.20 11.59 18.60
N LYS A 150 27.47 11.33 18.91
CA LYS A 150 28.08 11.68 20.19
C LYS A 150 28.59 13.11 20.14
N ILE A 151 29.02 13.61 21.29
CA ILE A 151 29.75 14.87 21.45
C ILE A 151 30.86 14.98 20.41
N THR A 152 31.00 16.16 19.82
CA THR A 152 32.09 16.48 18.88
C THR A 152 32.84 17.72 19.34
N HIS A 153 34.04 17.94 18.83
CA HIS A 153 34.85 19.12 19.13
C HIS A 153 35.07 19.95 17.86
N PHE A 154 34.87 21.26 17.95
CA PHE A 154 35.19 22.23 16.91
C PHE A 154 36.12 23.30 17.49
N ASP A 155 37.36 23.33 17.01
CA ASP A 155 38.40 24.28 17.47
C ASP A 155 38.49 24.36 19.02
N GLY A 156 38.58 23.18 19.67
CA GLY A 156 38.61 23.07 21.13
C GLY A 156 37.27 23.25 21.85
N THR A 157 36.23 23.73 21.16
CA THR A 157 34.88 23.89 21.72
C THR A 157 34.14 22.56 21.70
N VAL A 158 33.61 22.15 22.86
CA VAL A 158 32.74 20.98 23.00
C VAL A 158 31.37 21.31 22.42
N ILE A 159 30.88 20.49 21.49
CA ILE A 159 29.56 20.60 20.89
C ILE A 159 28.74 19.37 21.25
N ASP A 160 27.75 19.58 22.12
CA ASP A 160 26.78 18.56 22.52
C ASP A 160 25.66 18.42 21.48
N PRO A 161 25.15 17.20 21.23
CA PRO A 161 23.91 17.00 20.50
C PRO A 161 22.75 17.74 21.19
N THR A 162 21.84 18.33 20.41
CA THR A 162 20.66 19.03 20.95
C THR A 162 19.59 18.10 21.53
N GLY A 163 19.80 16.78 21.47
CA GLY A 163 18.89 15.74 21.93
C GLY A 163 19.00 14.46 21.12
N GLU A 164 17.94 13.66 21.20
CA GLU A 164 17.78 12.40 20.47
C GLU A 164 17.33 12.63 19.01
N GLY A 165 17.65 11.69 18.12
CA GLY A 165 17.27 11.71 16.70
C GLY A 165 18.35 12.23 15.75
N SER A 166 19.55 12.56 16.23
CA SER A 166 20.61 13.14 15.40
C SER A 166 21.12 12.22 14.29
N GLY A 167 20.88 10.90 14.40
CA GLY A 167 21.20 9.93 13.34
C GLY A 167 20.35 10.05 12.08
N LEU A 168 19.17 10.69 12.17
CA LEU A 168 18.24 10.89 11.06
C LEU A 168 18.24 12.33 10.50
N LEU A 169 19.17 13.20 10.93
CA LEU A 169 19.30 14.53 10.35
C LEU A 169 19.53 14.43 8.83
N GLY A 170 18.60 14.99 8.05
CA GLY A 170 18.56 14.87 6.58
C GLY A 170 17.44 13.97 6.04
N ILE A 171 16.70 13.25 6.90
CA ILE A 171 15.49 12.55 6.48
C ILE A 171 14.44 13.56 5.96
N PRO A 172 13.79 13.31 4.81
CA PRO A 172 12.82 14.26 4.28
C PRO A 172 11.55 14.29 5.14
N GLY A 173 11.02 15.49 5.37
CA GLY A 173 9.88 15.75 6.25
C GLY A 173 8.55 16.03 5.54
N ASP A 174 8.57 16.23 4.22
CA ASP A 174 7.40 16.50 3.41
C ASP A 174 6.60 15.22 3.04
N TRP A 175 5.41 15.41 2.47
CA TRP A 175 4.50 14.30 2.12
C TRP A 175 4.58 13.88 0.65
N THR A 176 5.60 14.31 -0.11
CA THR A 176 5.77 13.81 -1.49
C THR A 176 5.98 12.29 -1.49
N PRO A 177 5.59 11.58 -2.56
CA PRO A 177 5.75 10.13 -2.59
C PRO A 177 7.18 9.62 -2.38
N PRO A 178 8.24 10.26 -2.94
CA PRO A 178 9.63 9.89 -2.64
C PRO A 178 9.99 10.08 -1.16
N SER A 179 9.60 11.20 -0.55
CA SER A 179 9.89 11.47 0.85
C SER A 179 9.21 10.45 1.78
N ARG A 180 7.93 10.15 1.52
CA ARG A 180 7.19 9.09 2.26
C ARG A 180 7.81 7.71 2.05
N PHE A 181 8.29 7.40 0.84
CA PHE A 181 8.94 6.11 0.54
C PHE A 181 10.23 5.96 1.37
N VAL A 182 11.12 6.96 1.30
CA VAL A 182 12.38 6.98 2.07
C VAL A 182 12.11 6.86 3.56
N LYS A 183 11.18 7.67 4.08
CA LYS A 183 10.85 7.68 5.50
C LYS A 183 10.37 6.32 6.00
N ILE A 184 9.42 5.69 5.30
CA ILE A 184 8.92 4.37 5.69
C ILE A 184 9.96 3.28 5.50
N ALA A 185 10.73 3.30 4.41
CA ALA A 185 11.77 2.31 4.15
C ALA A 185 12.82 2.28 5.26
N LEU A 186 13.33 3.45 5.66
CA LEU A 186 14.33 3.57 6.73
C LEU A 186 13.75 3.25 8.10
N LEU A 187 12.60 3.85 8.47
CA LEU A 187 12.01 3.63 9.79
C LEU A 187 11.61 2.16 9.99
N LYS A 188 11.11 1.48 8.96
CA LYS A 188 10.79 0.05 9.03
C LYS A 188 12.00 -0.82 9.32
N ASP A 189 13.18 -0.45 8.82
CA ASP A 189 14.42 -1.15 9.10
C ASP A 189 14.97 -0.84 10.51
N PHE A 190 14.82 0.41 10.95
CA PHE A 190 15.39 0.90 12.21
C PHE A 190 14.57 0.56 13.45
N VAL A 191 13.26 0.30 13.32
CA VAL A 191 12.42 -0.03 14.47
C VAL A 191 12.82 -1.35 15.13
N LYS A 192 12.67 -1.39 16.45
CA LYS A 192 12.81 -2.61 17.23
C LYS A 192 11.67 -3.58 16.91
N LYS A 193 11.97 -4.62 16.14
CA LYS A 193 11.02 -5.70 15.82
C LYS A 193 10.58 -6.40 17.10
N THR A 194 9.31 -6.79 17.17
CA THR A 194 8.76 -7.53 18.31
C THR A 194 8.24 -8.90 17.88
N LYS A 195 8.13 -9.82 18.85
CA LYS A 195 7.58 -11.17 18.62
C LYS A 195 6.07 -11.23 18.76
N SER A 196 5.45 -10.16 19.29
CA SER A 196 4.02 -10.12 19.55
C SER A 196 3.28 -9.55 18.35
N ILE A 197 2.29 -10.30 17.84
CA ILE A 197 1.44 -9.87 16.73
C ILE A 197 0.72 -8.56 17.07
N ARG A 198 0.20 -8.44 18.30
CA ARG A 198 -0.48 -7.24 18.77
C ARG A 198 0.45 -6.02 18.76
N GLU A 199 1.68 -6.18 19.22
CA GLU A 199 2.67 -5.10 19.22
C GLU A 199 3.11 -4.75 17.80
N ASN A 200 3.26 -5.73 16.91
CA ASN A 200 3.58 -5.49 15.51
C ASN A 200 2.46 -4.75 14.75
N ILE A 201 1.19 -5.05 15.04
CA ILE A 201 0.05 -4.27 14.52
C ILE A 201 0.16 -2.81 15.01
N ASN A 202 0.40 -2.60 16.30
CA ASN A 202 0.54 -1.26 16.85
C ASN A 202 1.75 -0.52 16.24
N LEU A 203 2.87 -1.21 16.06
CA LEU A 203 4.08 -0.67 15.43
C LEU A 203 3.82 -0.28 13.96
N ALA A 204 3.07 -1.09 13.22
CA ALA A 204 2.69 -0.76 11.84
C ALA A 204 1.86 0.54 11.79
N PHE A 205 0.91 0.74 12.70
CA PHE A 205 0.20 2.00 12.81
C PHE A 205 1.14 3.16 13.16
N HIS A 206 2.08 2.99 14.11
CA HIS A 206 3.06 4.03 14.42
C HIS A 206 3.92 4.42 13.22
N LEU A 207 4.38 3.46 12.41
CA LEU A 207 5.11 3.73 11.18
C LEU A 207 4.25 4.52 10.19
N LEU A 208 3.01 4.09 9.94
CA LEU A 208 2.10 4.76 9.01
C LEU A 208 1.70 6.17 9.49
N ASN A 209 1.64 6.41 10.80
CA ASN A 209 1.42 7.75 11.36
C ASN A 209 2.52 8.75 10.96
N THR A 210 3.73 8.29 10.63
CA THR A 210 4.82 9.18 10.22
C THR A 210 4.65 9.78 8.84
N VAL A 211 3.71 9.25 8.05
CA VAL A 211 3.34 9.70 6.71
C VAL A 211 1.83 10.00 6.59
N ASP A 212 1.12 10.07 7.71
CA ASP A 212 -0.27 10.48 7.79
C ASP A 212 -0.36 11.98 7.45
N ILE A 213 -1.28 12.33 6.55
CA ILE A 213 -1.48 13.69 6.05
C ILE A 213 -2.67 14.31 6.79
N PRO A 214 -2.44 15.32 7.66
CA PRO A 214 -3.53 16.07 8.28
C PRO A 214 -4.33 16.86 7.23
N TYR A 215 -5.65 16.93 7.41
CA TYR A 215 -6.52 17.71 6.53
C TYR A 215 -6.09 19.18 6.49
N GLY A 216 -5.83 19.69 5.29
CA GLY A 216 -5.42 21.08 5.09
C GLY A 216 -3.91 21.30 4.94
N ALA A 217 -3.08 20.30 5.26
CA ALA A 217 -1.62 20.38 5.14
C ALA A 217 -1.17 20.38 3.67
N ILE A 218 -1.84 19.59 2.82
CA ILE A 218 -1.57 19.48 1.39
C ILE A 218 -2.80 19.94 0.60
N ARG A 219 -2.58 20.74 -0.44
CA ARG A 219 -3.63 21.38 -1.23
C ARG A 219 -3.27 21.35 -2.72
N SER A 220 -4.27 21.19 -3.57
CA SER A 220 -4.09 21.42 -5.01
C SER A 220 -3.78 22.89 -5.29
N ALA A 221 -3.09 23.16 -6.41
CA ALA A 221 -2.69 24.52 -6.79
C ALA A 221 -3.88 25.47 -7.02
N ASP A 222 -5.02 24.92 -7.43
CA ASP A 222 -6.28 25.65 -7.60
C ASP A 222 -7.07 25.83 -6.29
N GLY A 223 -6.59 25.25 -5.18
CA GLY A 223 -7.21 25.35 -3.85
C GLY A 223 -8.49 24.53 -3.65
N ASN A 224 -8.91 23.75 -4.65
CA ASN A 224 -10.19 23.02 -4.61
C ASN A 224 -10.12 21.64 -3.94
N PHE A 225 -8.92 21.10 -3.77
CA PHE A 225 -8.71 19.77 -3.19
C PHE A 225 -7.73 19.82 -2.02
N PHE A 226 -8.12 19.16 -0.92
CA PHE A 226 -7.34 19.03 0.31
C PHE A 226 -6.98 17.57 0.52
N ASP A 227 -5.76 17.22 0.14
CA ASP A 227 -5.28 15.85 0.29
C ASP A 227 -5.06 15.53 1.78
N HIS A 228 -5.48 14.33 2.18
CA HIS A 228 -5.39 13.87 3.56
C HIS A 228 -5.53 12.35 3.64
N THR A 229 -5.04 11.76 4.73
CA THR A 229 -5.16 10.32 4.97
C THR A 229 -6.58 9.97 5.44
N GLN A 230 -7.43 9.50 4.51
CA GLN A 230 -8.83 9.16 4.79
C GLN A 230 -8.97 7.93 5.72
N TRP A 231 -8.13 6.92 5.54
CA TRP A 231 -8.06 5.73 6.38
C TRP A 231 -6.66 5.13 6.39
N VAL A 232 -6.41 4.26 7.37
CA VAL A 232 -5.18 3.47 7.48
C VAL A 232 -5.57 2.03 7.75
N VAL A 233 -4.98 1.09 7.01
CA VAL A 233 -5.24 -0.35 7.11
C VAL A 233 -3.95 -1.09 7.47
N VAL A 234 -4.05 -2.01 8.43
CA VAL A 234 -3.00 -2.98 8.79
C VAL A 234 -3.57 -4.39 8.66
N LYS A 235 -2.87 -5.24 7.93
CA LYS A 235 -3.29 -6.62 7.61
C LYS A 235 -2.36 -7.61 8.33
N ASP A 236 -2.91 -8.42 9.22
CA ASP A 236 -2.23 -9.59 9.77
C ASP A 236 -2.53 -10.80 8.88
N LEU A 237 -1.56 -11.13 8.03
CA LEU A 237 -1.65 -12.23 7.08
C LEU A 237 -1.54 -13.61 7.73
N SER A 238 -1.19 -13.70 9.02
CA SER A 238 -1.10 -14.97 9.76
C SER A 238 -2.41 -15.31 10.45
N ASN A 239 -3.06 -14.35 11.12
CA ASN A 239 -4.35 -14.58 11.78
C ASN A 239 -5.57 -14.15 10.96
N ARG A 240 -5.34 -13.73 9.71
CA ARG A 240 -6.37 -13.27 8.78
C ARG A 240 -7.22 -12.13 9.33
N THR A 241 -6.56 -11.14 9.93
CA THR A 241 -7.24 -9.95 10.46
C THR A 241 -6.90 -8.70 9.67
N LEU A 242 -7.93 -7.90 9.39
CA LEU A 242 -7.82 -6.57 8.81
C LEU A 242 -8.20 -5.57 9.89
N SER A 243 -7.23 -4.78 10.33
CA SER A 243 -7.41 -3.67 11.26
C SER A 243 -7.41 -2.36 10.50
N TYR A 244 -8.28 -1.41 10.87
CA TYR A 244 -8.33 -0.10 10.27
C TYR A 244 -8.65 1.00 11.26
N ARG A 245 -8.24 2.23 10.95
CA ARG A 245 -8.76 3.48 11.52
C ARG A 245 -9.11 4.44 10.39
N THR A 246 -9.98 5.41 10.65
CA THR A 246 -10.37 6.44 9.68
C THR A 246 -9.95 7.81 10.18
N TYR A 247 -9.95 8.81 9.31
CA TYR A 247 -9.58 10.18 9.69
C TYR A 247 -10.47 10.72 10.83
N LYS A 248 -11.79 10.47 10.75
CA LYS A 248 -12.76 10.94 11.74
C LYS A 248 -12.85 10.06 13.00
N ASN A 249 -12.22 8.88 13.00
CA ASN A 249 -12.24 7.97 14.14
C ASN A 249 -10.92 7.19 14.25
N LEU A 250 -10.11 7.58 15.25
CA LEU A 250 -8.81 6.98 15.51
C LEU A 250 -8.89 5.64 16.25
N ASN A 251 -10.08 5.19 16.68
CA ASN A 251 -10.22 3.86 17.25
C ASN A 251 -9.91 2.79 16.20
N ILE A 252 -9.03 1.86 16.56
CA ILE A 252 -8.69 0.73 15.69
C ILE A 252 -9.83 -0.28 15.71
N HIS A 253 -10.48 -0.44 14.57
CA HIS A 253 -11.48 -1.48 14.33
C HIS A 253 -10.82 -2.69 13.67
N THR A 254 -11.17 -3.90 14.09
CA THR A 254 -10.56 -5.13 13.55
C THR A 254 -11.63 -6.11 13.12
N ILE A 255 -11.44 -6.69 11.94
CA ILE A 255 -12.30 -7.74 11.38
C ILE A 255 -11.42 -8.99 11.19
N ASN A 256 -11.87 -10.12 11.72
CA ASN A 256 -11.24 -11.41 11.51
C ASN A 256 -11.97 -12.15 10.38
N LEU A 257 -11.30 -12.33 9.24
CA LEU A 257 -11.89 -12.93 8.05
C LEU A 257 -12.32 -14.39 8.30
N GLU A 258 -11.52 -15.19 9.00
CA GLU A 258 -11.84 -16.59 9.28
C GLU A 258 -13.14 -16.74 10.08
N LYS A 259 -13.41 -15.81 11.01
CA LYS A 259 -14.68 -15.78 11.76
C LYS A 259 -15.88 -15.38 10.91
N GLU A 260 -15.65 -14.58 9.86
CA GLU A 260 -16.71 -14.13 8.95
C GLU A 260 -17.07 -15.18 7.89
N ILE A 261 -16.11 -15.99 7.43
CA ILE A 261 -16.29 -16.97 6.34
C ILE A 261 -17.52 -17.87 6.53
N PRO A 262 -17.74 -18.54 7.69
CA PRO A 262 -18.91 -19.40 7.89
C PRO A 262 -20.25 -18.68 7.73
N MET A 263 -20.27 -17.36 7.97
CA MET A 263 -21.47 -16.53 7.87
C MET A 263 -21.74 -16.05 6.44
N LEU A 264 -20.73 -16.03 5.57
CA LEU A 264 -20.86 -15.55 4.19
C LEU A 264 -21.76 -16.47 3.35
N LYS A 265 -21.72 -17.79 3.57
CA LYS A 265 -22.46 -18.80 2.77
C LYS A 265 -22.29 -18.58 1.25
N GLY A 266 -21.07 -18.25 0.82
CA GLY A 266 -20.74 -17.96 -0.58
C GLY A 266 -21.25 -16.60 -1.11
N LYS A 267 -21.74 -15.72 -0.23
CA LYS A 267 -22.26 -14.38 -0.59
C LYS A 267 -21.34 -13.27 -0.10
N ARG A 268 -21.46 -12.10 -0.74
CA ARG A 268 -20.79 -10.87 -0.31
C ARG A 268 -21.51 -10.26 0.89
N LYS A 269 -20.76 -9.91 1.94
CA LYS A 269 -21.20 -9.06 3.06
C LYS A 269 -20.59 -7.67 2.89
N LYS A 270 -21.39 -6.61 3.04
CA LYS A 270 -20.88 -5.23 3.10
C LYS A 270 -20.79 -4.80 4.56
N ILE A 271 -19.65 -4.24 4.95
CA ILE A 271 -19.41 -3.69 6.30
C ILE A 271 -19.13 -2.20 6.12
N LYS A 272 -19.92 -1.34 6.76
CA LYS A 272 -19.68 0.11 6.73
C LYS A 272 -18.45 0.43 7.59
N MET A 273 -17.46 1.10 7.00
CA MET A 273 -16.31 1.60 7.76
C MET A 273 -16.75 2.74 8.68
N ILE A 274 -16.45 2.61 9.96
CA ILE A 274 -16.85 3.60 10.97
C ILE A 274 -15.96 4.85 10.80
N GLY A 275 -16.60 6.01 10.61
CA GLY A 275 -15.89 7.29 10.41
C GLY A 275 -15.32 7.49 9.00
N ALA A 276 -15.67 6.63 8.04
CA ALA A 276 -15.44 6.90 6.63
C ALA A 276 -16.51 7.86 6.08
N ASP A 277 -16.11 8.68 5.11
CA ASP A 277 -16.96 9.64 4.40
C ASP A 277 -17.94 8.96 3.41
#